data_AF-A0A934BB76-F1
#
_entry.id   AF-A0A934BB76-F1
#
_cell.length_a   1.000
_cell.length_b   1.000
_cell.length_c   1.000
_cell.angle_alpha   90.00
_cell.angle_beta   90.00
_cell.angle_gamma   90.00
#
_symmetry.space_group_name_H-M   'P 1'
#
loop_
_entity.id
_entity.type
_entity.pdbx_description
1 polymer ?
#
loop_
_entity_poly.entity_id
_entity_poly.type
_entity_poly.pdbx_seq_one_letter_code
_entity_poly.pdbx_strand_id
1 'polypeptide(L)'
;MSKIVQVVNTMLNNPSKITNVQKKQDVILFNYLHEQLWGIFKQDNDHIILSIYPQKDLPITVKDLVNMDDLDWKLTPPISIAYSSESLKESAALESFTELYKVIIEKLYGIDDIFDEIIQDGQTM
;
A
#
# COMPACT_ATOMS: atom_id res chain seq x y z
N MET A 1 -2.04 0.74 -20.94
CA MET A 1 -1.67 0.26 -19.60
C MET A 1 -0.40 0.96 -19.14
N SER A 2 -0.57 1.96 -18.29
CA SER A 2 0.52 2.76 -17.74
C SER A 2 1.53 1.93 -16.92
N LYS A 3 2.76 2.42 -16.76
CA LYS A 3 3.80 1.74 -15.97
C LYS A 3 3.39 1.53 -14.51
N ILE A 4 2.66 2.48 -13.91
CA ILE A 4 2.17 2.32 -12.54
C ILE A 4 1.13 1.21 -12.42
N VAL A 5 0.22 1.07 -13.39
CA VAL A 5 -0.74 -0.04 -13.40
C VAL A 5 -0.01 -1.38 -13.52
N GLN A 6 1.04 -1.47 -14.33
CA GLN A 6 1.87 -2.68 -14.40
C GLN A 6 2.55 -2.98 -13.06
N VAL A 7 3.02 -1.97 -12.33
CA VAL A 7 3.61 -2.13 -11.00
C VAL A 7 2.56 -2.65 -10.00
N VAL A 8 1.38 -2.06 -9.96
CA VAL A 8 0.27 -2.50 -9.09
C VAL A 8 -0.11 -3.95 -9.38
N ASN A 9 -0.27 -4.31 -10.65
CA ASN A 9 -0.55 -5.70 -11.05
C ASN A 9 0.59 -6.64 -10.65
N THR A 10 1.84 -6.18 -10.68
CA THR A 10 2.98 -6.98 -10.21
C THR A 10 2.91 -7.21 -8.70
N MET A 11 2.52 -6.20 -7.91
CA MET A 11 2.31 -6.34 -6.46
C MET A 11 1.19 -7.32 -6.14
N LEU A 12 0.05 -7.21 -6.84
CA LEU A 12 -1.09 -8.13 -6.69
C LEU A 12 -0.73 -9.58 -7.02
N ASN A 13 0.12 -9.79 -8.03
CA ASN A 13 0.60 -11.12 -8.39
C ASN A 13 1.70 -11.67 -7.45
N ASN A 14 2.22 -10.84 -6.53
CA ASN A 14 3.28 -11.22 -5.60
C ASN A 14 3.00 -10.65 -4.19
N PRO A 15 1.83 -10.95 -3.58
CA PRO A 15 1.42 -10.29 -2.34
C PRO A 15 2.35 -10.62 -1.17
N SER A 16 3.04 -11.76 -1.20
CA SER A 16 4.05 -12.14 -0.18
C SER A 16 5.27 -11.21 -0.13
N LYS A 17 5.49 -10.38 -1.15
CA LYS A 17 6.55 -9.36 -1.17
C LYS A 17 6.12 -8.04 -0.53
N ILE A 18 4.84 -7.89 -0.19
CA ILE A 18 4.32 -6.78 0.60
C ILE A 18 4.63 -7.09 2.06
N THR A 19 5.52 -6.31 2.66
CA THR A 19 6.00 -6.53 4.03
C THR A 19 5.92 -5.24 4.85
N ASN A 20 6.09 -5.37 6.17
CA ASN A 20 6.20 -4.22 7.08
C ASN A 20 5.02 -3.23 6.95
N VAL A 21 3.80 -3.78 6.91
CA VAL A 21 2.57 -3.00 6.73
C VAL A 21 2.21 -2.32 8.06
N GLN A 22 2.16 -0.99 8.08
CA GLN A 22 1.85 -0.20 9.27
C GLN A 22 1.00 1.02 8.91
N LYS A 23 0.20 1.51 9.85
CA LYS A 23 -0.70 2.65 9.64
C LYS A 23 -0.15 3.93 10.28
N LYS A 24 -0.18 5.04 9.54
CA LYS A 24 0.07 6.41 10.00
C LYS A 24 -1.09 7.30 9.58
N GLN A 25 -1.95 7.68 10.53
CA GLN A 25 -3.19 8.40 10.25
C GLN A 25 -4.02 7.64 9.19
N ASP A 26 -4.34 8.28 8.06
CA ASP A 26 -5.12 7.68 6.98
C ASP A 26 -4.27 6.91 5.95
N VAL A 27 -2.94 6.98 6.06
CA VAL A 27 -2.01 6.32 5.15
C VAL A 27 -1.54 5.00 5.72
N ILE A 28 -1.56 3.96 4.88
CA ILE A 28 -0.96 2.67 5.18
C ILE A 28 0.37 2.61 4.45
N LEU A 29 1.44 2.48 5.23
CA LEU A 29 2.81 2.40 4.79
C LEU A 29 3.23 0.94 4.70
N PHE A 30 3.99 0.59 3.68
CA PHE A 30 4.46 -0.78 3.47
C PHE A 30 5.72 -0.81 2.62
N ASN A 31 6.44 -1.92 2.70
CA ASN A 31 7.59 -2.19 1.87
C ASN A 31 7.18 -3.12 0.72
N TYR A 32 7.77 -2.90 -0.45
CA TYR A 32 7.66 -3.82 -1.58
C TYR A 32 8.93 -3.81 -2.40
N LEU A 33 9.50 -4.99 -2.66
CA LEU A 33 10.71 -5.20 -3.48
C LEU A 33 11.93 -4.36 -3.02
N HIS A 34 12.91 -5.02 -2.39
CA HIS A 34 14.14 -4.38 -1.89
C HIS A 34 13.89 -3.23 -0.89
N GLU A 35 12.93 -3.41 0.02
CA GLU A 35 12.60 -2.41 1.05
C GLU A 35 12.15 -1.05 0.49
N GLN A 36 11.77 -0.96 -0.79
CA GLN A 36 11.23 0.27 -1.34
C GLN A 36 9.93 0.61 -0.61
N LEU A 37 9.88 1.82 -0.04
CA LEU A 37 8.77 2.32 0.75
C LEU A 37 7.64 2.85 -0.14
N TRP A 38 6.43 2.45 0.22
CA TRP A 38 5.18 2.86 -0.39
C TRP A 38 4.19 3.34 0.66
N GLY A 39 3.23 4.15 0.23
CA GLY A 39 2.08 4.54 1.01
C GLY A 39 0.82 4.38 0.16
N ILE A 40 -0.27 3.91 0.76
CA ILE A 40 -1.56 3.83 0.10
C ILE A 40 -2.64 4.38 1.02
N PHE A 41 -3.59 5.10 0.46
CA PHE A 41 -4.79 5.52 1.17
C PHE A 41 -5.98 5.67 0.23
N LYS A 42 -7.16 5.63 0.83
CA LYS A 42 -8.43 5.84 0.15
C LYS A 42 -8.95 7.23 0.47
N GLN A 43 -9.29 8.00 -0.57
CA GLN A 43 -9.94 9.30 -0.45
C GLN A 43 -11.45 9.14 -0.27
N ASP A 44 -12.11 10.22 0.16
CA ASP A 44 -13.56 10.26 0.43
C ASP A 44 -14.44 9.93 -0.78
N ASN A 45 -13.92 10.11 -2.00
CA ASN A 45 -14.60 9.79 -3.26
C ASN A 45 -14.31 8.35 -3.76
N ASP A 46 -13.90 7.47 -2.86
CA ASP A 46 -13.48 6.09 -3.13
C ASP A 46 -12.25 5.93 -4.02
N HIS A 47 -11.58 7.02 -4.42
CA HIS A 47 -10.35 6.93 -5.17
C HIS A 47 -9.17 6.55 -4.29
N ILE A 48 -8.35 5.65 -4.82
CA ILE A 48 -7.12 5.22 -4.18
C ILE A 48 -5.95 6.08 -4.67
N ILE A 49 -5.14 6.50 -3.71
CA ILE A 49 -3.87 7.17 -3.92
C ILE A 49 -2.76 6.20 -3.52
N LEU A 50 -1.84 5.94 -4.44
CA LEU A 50 -0.63 5.17 -4.20
C LEU A 50 0.59 6.08 -4.33
N SER A 51 1.37 6.17 -3.28
CA SER A 51 2.58 6.98 -3.18
C SER A 51 3.82 6.11 -3.13
N ILE A 52 4.87 6.50 -3.85
CA ILE A 52 6.22 5.95 -3.71
C ILE A 52 7.14 7.01 -3.11
N TYR A 53 7.97 6.61 -2.15
CA TYR A 53 8.93 7.50 -1.47
C TYR A 53 10.34 7.25 -2.05
N PRO A 54 10.89 8.15 -2.88
CA PRO A 54 12.19 7.93 -3.50
C PRO A 54 13.31 7.84 -2.46
N GLN A 55 14.13 6.79 -2.53
CA GLN A 55 15.16 6.48 -1.53
C GLN A 55 16.58 6.91 -1.96
N LYS A 56 16.71 7.72 -3.02
CA LYS A 56 17.99 7.92 -3.73
C LYS A 56 19.05 8.63 -2.89
N ASP A 57 18.65 9.55 -2.02
CA ASP A 57 19.59 10.43 -1.30
C ASP A 57 19.53 10.25 0.23
N LEU A 58 18.39 9.80 0.77
CA LEU A 58 18.21 9.48 2.20
C LEU A 58 17.27 8.28 2.33
N PRO A 59 17.72 7.13 2.85
CA PRO A 59 16.84 6.00 3.08
C PRO A 59 15.88 6.33 4.23
N ILE A 60 14.59 6.32 3.93
CA ILE A 60 13.51 6.53 4.89
C ILE A 60 12.69 5.25 4.98
N THR A 61 12.50 4.76 6.19
CA THR A 61 11.81 3.50 6.46
C THR A 61 10.35 3.73 6.84
N VAL A 62 9.53 2.67 6.78
CA VAL A 62 8.18 2.66 7.35
C VAL A 62 8.21 3.15 8.80
N LYS A 63 9.17 2.66 9.60
CA LYS A 63 9.28 2.98 11.02
C LYS A 63 9.54 4.47 11.24
N ASP A 64 10.37 5.09 10.41
CA ASP A 64 10.65 6.53 10.52
C ASP A 64 9.38 7.35 10.28
N LEU A 65 8.58 6.97 9.28
CA LEU A 65 7.34 7.67 8.95
C LEU A 65 6.21 7.44 9.96
N VAL A 66 6.07 6.23 10.48
CA VAL A 66 5.07 5.92 11.50
C VAL A 66 5.34 6.72 12.78
N ASN A 67 6.62 6.86 13.14
CA ASN A 67 7.05 7.58 14.35
C ASN A 67 7.23 9.09 14.15
N MET A 68 7.13 9.60 12.92
CA MET A 68 7.14 11.04 12.64
C MET A 68 6.03 11.73 13.43
N ASP A 69 6.28 12.89 14.01
CA ASP A 69 5.24 13.63 14.74
C ASP A 69 4.05 13.98 13.81
N ASP A 70 2.84 14.03 14.36
CA ASP A 70 1.64 14.31 13.56
C ASP A 70 1.63 15.72 12.98
N LEU A 71 2.26 16.69 13.64
CA LEU A 71 2.44 18.05 13.15
C LEU A 71 3.45 18.07 12.00
N ASP A 72 4.58 17.39 12.16
CA ASP A 72 5.63 17.29 11.12
C ASP A 72 5.11 16.57 9.88
N TRP A 73 4.31 15.52 10.05
CA TRP A 73 3.64 14.82 8.94
C TRP A 73 2.74 15.75 8.11
N LYS A 74 2.05 16.69 8.77
CA LYS A 74 1.12 17.63 8.12
C LYS A 74 1.83 18.83 7.52
N LEU A 75 2.81 19.40 8.23
CA LEU A 75 3.49 20.64 7.83
C LEU A 75 4.68 20.40 6.90
N THR A 76 5.36 19.28 7.06
CA THR A 76 6.56 18.91 6.32
C THR A 76 6.49 17.43 5.89
N PRO A 77 5.48 17.06 5.07
CA PRO A 77 5.33 15.67 4.63
C PRO A 77 6.57 15.22 3.86
N PRO A 78 6.99 13.95 4.00
CA PRO A 78 8.09 13.40 3.23
C PRO A 78 7.83 13.50 1.72
N ILE A 79 8.89 13.73 0.96
CA ILE A 79 8.81 13.79 -0.51
C ILE A 79 8.34 12.43 -1.03
N SER A 80 7.24 12.44 -1.78
CA SER A 80 6.68 11.26 -2.43
C SER A 80 6.12 11.61 -3.80
N ILE A 81 5.99 10.59 -4.65
CA ILE A 81 5.32 10.68 -5.95
C ILE A 81 4.01 9.90 -5.83
N ALA A 82 2.89 10.61 -5.95
CA ALA A 82 1.55 10.05 -5.81
C ALA A 82 0.91 9.76 -7.18
N TYR A 83 0.22 8.63 -7.26
CA TYR A 83 -0.59 8.21 -8.40
C TYR A 83 -2.02 8.03 -7.93
N SER A 84 -2.95 8.74 -8.59
CA SER A 84 -4.38 8.62 -8.31
C SER A 84 -5.04 7.69 -9.32
N SER A 85 -5.80 6.72 -8.82
CA SER A 85 -6.70 5.88 -9.61
C SER A 85 -7.65 6.71 -10.51
N GLU A 86 -8.09 7.88 -10.04
CA GLU A 86 -8.91 8.83 -10.82
C GLU A 86 -8.15 9.43 -12.01
N SER A 87 -6.91 9.88 -11.75
CA SER A 87 -6.10 10.59 -12.75
C SER A 87 -5.70 9.74 -13.95
N LEU A 88 -5.67 8.42 -13.76
CA LEU A 88 -5.22 7.46 -14.77
C LEU A 88 -6.29 7.21 -15.85
N LYS A 89 -7.57 7.57 -15.61
CA LYS A 89 -8.70 7.45 -16.55
C LYS A 89 -8.81 6.09 -17.27
N GLU A 90 -8.23 5.05 -16.70
CA GLU A 90 -8.28 3.66 -17.17
C GLU A 90 -9.15 2.89 -16.15
N SER A 91 -10.28 2.31 -16.58
CA SER A 91 -11.16 1.54 -15.67
C SER A 91 -10.41 0.42 -14.95
N ALA A 92 -9.50 -0.24 -15.65
CA ALA A 92 -8.60 -1.25 -15.10
C ALA A 92 -7.67 -0.71 -14.00
N ALA A 93 -7.31 0.58 -14.04
CA ALA A 93 -6.47 1.19 -13.00
C ALA A 93 -7.24 1.33 -11.69
N LEU A 94 -8.51 1.75 -11.73
CA LEU A 94 -9.34 1.84 -10.54
C LEU A 94 -9.51 0.47 -9.87
N GLU A 95 -9.82 -0.55 -10.65
CA GLU A 95 -9.98 -1.92 -10.15
C GLU A 95 -8.69 -2.43 -9.52
N SER A 96 -7.55 -2.30 -10.22
CA SER A 96 -6.26 -2.79 -9.73
C SER A 96 -5.82 -2.07 -8.45
N PHE A 97 -6.00 -0.75 -8.36
CA PHE A 97 -5.64 0.03 -7.17
C PHE A 97 -6.56 -0.29 -5.99
N THR A 98 -7.87 -0.45 -6.25
CA THR A 98 -8.85 -0.83 -5.23
C THR A 98 -8.52 -2.20 -4.66
N GLU A 99 -8.16 -3.15 -5.52
CA GLU A 99 -7.78 -4.49 -5.10
C GLU A 99 -6.48 -4.48 -4.29
N LEU A 100 -5.48 -3.70 -4.72
CA LEU A 100 -4.23 -3.55 -3.97
C LEU A 100 -4.50 -2.96 -2.58
N TYR A 101 -5.41 -1.98 -2.48
CA TYR A 101 -5.79 -1.40 -1.20
C TYR A 101 -6.43 -2.43 -0.25
N LYS A 102 -7.29 -3.31 -0.77
CA LYS A 102 -7.87 -4.41 0.04
C LYS A 102 -6.80 -5.36 0.55
N VAL A 103 -5.92 -5.85 -0.33
CA VAL A 103 -4.81 -6.74 0.06
C VAL A 103 -3.93 -6.12 1.15
N ILE A 104 -3.65 -4.81 1.04
CA ILE A 104 -2.84 -4.11 2.05
C ILE A 104 -3.60 -3.96 3.38
N ILE A 105 -4.91 -3.68 3.36
CA ILE A 105 -5.76 -3.64 4.55
C ILE A 105 -5.83 -5.02 5.21
N GLU A 106 -6.02 -6.08 4.44
CA GLU A 106 -6.08 -7.46 4.92
C GLU A 106 -4.79 -7.83 5.65
N LYS A 107 -3.63 -7.50 5.05
CA LYS A 107 -2.32 -7.65 5.70
C LYS A 107 -2.16 -6.80 6.95
N LEU A 108 -2.63 -5.55 6.94
CA LEU A 108 -2.54 -4.66 8.10
C LEU A 108 -3.26 -5.24 9.33
N TYR A 109 -4.39 -5.90 9.14
CA TYR A 109 -5.22 -6.43 10.23
C TYR A 109 -5.08 -7.94 10.44
N GLY A 110 -4.15 -8.62 9.76
CA GLY A 110 -3.95 -10.06 9.88
C GLY A 110 -5.13 -10.89 9.35
N ILE A 111 -5.90 -10.36 8.40
CA ILE A 111 -7.05 -11.06 7.81
C ILE A 111 -6.58 -12.24 6.94
N ASP A 112 -5.43 -12.11 6.28
CA ASP A 112 -4.82 -13.21 5.51
C ASP A 112 -4.63 -14.45 6.38
N ASP A 113 -4.06 -14.29 7.58
CA ASP A 113 -3.81 -15.40 8.51
C ASP A 113 -5.13 -16.05 8.98
N ILE A 114 -6.15 -15.23 9.25
CA ILE A 114 -7.50 -15.70 9.63
C ILE A 114 -8.13 -16.51 8.50
N PHE A 115 -8.00 -16.05 7.24
CA PHE A 115 -8.52 -16.78 6.09
C PHE A 115 -7.79 -18.10 5.86
N ASP A 116 -6.47 -18.11 6.02
CA ASP A 116 -5.66 -19.33 5.91
C ASP A 116 -6.06 -20.36 6.97
N GLU A 117 -6.31 -19.94 8.22
CA GLU A 117 -6.81 -20.81 9.29
C GLU A 117 -8.18 -21.41 8.94
N ILE A 118 -9.13 -20.60 8.44
CA ILE A 118 -10.47 -21.07 8.04
C ILE A 118 -10.39 -22.09 6.90
N ILE A 119 -9.55 -21.85 5.90
CA ILE A 119 -9.37 -22.75 4.76
C ILE A 119 -8.75 -24.08 5.21
N GLN A 120 -7.76 -24.05 6.10
CA GLN A 120 -7.12 -25.25 6.62
C GLN A 120 -8.10 -26.09 7.44
N ASP A 121 -8.90 -25.48 8.33
CA ASP A 121 -9.89 -26.19 9.13
C ASP A 121 -10.92 -26.93 8.25
N GLY A 122 -11.41 -26.27 7.20
CA GLY A 122 -12.37 -26.84 6.25
C GLY A 122 -11.84 -27.99 5.38
N GLN A 123 -10.52 -28.18 5.28
CA GLN A 123 -9.90 -29.29 4.55
C GLN A 123 -9.66 -30.53 5.43
N THR A 124 -9.74 -30.39 6.76
CA THR A 124 -9.59 -31.47 7.73
C THR A 124 -10.90 -32.21 8.08
N MET A 125 -12.02 -31.85 7.44
CA MET A 125 -13.31 -32.56 7.48
C MET A 125 -13.53 -33.42 6.24
#